data_AF-A0ABD4PUU0-F1
#
_entry.id   AF-A0ABD4PUU0-F1
#
_cell.length_a   1.000
_cell.length_b   1.000
_cell.length_c   1.000
_cell.angle_alpha   90.00
_cell.angle_beta   90.00
_cell.angle_gamma   90.00
#
_symmetry.space_group_name_H-M   'P 1'
#
loop_
_entity.id
_entity.type
_entity.pdbx_description
1 polymer ?
#
loop_
_entity_poly.entity_id
_entity_poly.type
_entity_poly.pdbx_seq_one_letter_code
_entity_poly.pdbx_strand_id
1 'polypeptide(L)'
;MQKSMLKPPITRLGGKSKLRKEIISMMPDHVCYVEPFFGAGWVYFGKSKSKIEVINDIENEIPNLFKIIKYHAPEMKRLLSYEISGRSIFNEYKNATLEHLTDIQRAIRFMYLITQSFGGQGNHYGYGTNTLPSQKIFDCNLDELQERLKNTYIENLDFQKIIEKYDREYTLFFLDPPYYGTAGYEA
;
A
#
# COMPACT_ATOMS: atom_id res chain seq x y z
N MET A 1 -5.87 24.51 -12.25
CA MET A 1 -6.49 23.18 -12.07
C MET A 1 -5.91 22.55 -10.81
N GLN A 2 -6.74 22.18 -9.83
CA GLN A 2 -6.27 21.50 -8.62
C GLN A 2 -5.81 20.09 -9.02
N LYS A 3 -4.53 19.77 -8.87
CA LYS A 3 -4.00 18.43 -9.19
C LYS A 3 -4.76 17.41 -8.33
N SER A 4 -5.36 16.40 -8.97
CA SER A 4 -6.06 15.34 -8.24
C SER A 4 -5.08 14.62 -7.34
N MET A 5 -5.49 14.35 -6.10
CA MET A 5 -4.64 13.62 -5.14
C MET A 5 -4.42 12.19 -5.62
N LEU A 6 -3.16 11.75 -5.65
CA LEU A 6 -2.77 10.40 -6.09
C LEU A 6 -3.46 9.33 -5.22
N LYS A 7 -3.84 8.22 -5.84
CA LYS A 7 -4.46 7.08 -5.16
C LYS A 7 -3.41 5.99 -4.96
N PRO A 8 -3.46 5.26 -3.85
CA PRO A 8 -2.58 4.11 -3.63
C PRO A 8 -2.88 2.96 -4.60
N PRO A 9 -1.93 2.03 -4.80
CA PRO A 9 -2.10 0.87 -5.68
C PRO A 9 -3.06 -0.18 -5.12
N ILE A 10 -3.32 -0.17 -3.80
CA ILE A 10 -4.17 -1.14 -3.10
C ILE A 10 -5.16 -0.47 -2.15
N THR A 11 -6.20 -1.20 -1.76
CA THR A 11 -7.13 -0.82 -0.68
C THR A 11 -6.97 -1.73 0.52
N ARG A 12 -7.05 -1.19 1.74
CA ARG A 12 -7.03 -1.96 2.97
C ARG A 12 -8.14 -1.53 3.92
N LEU A 13 -8.54 -2.46 4.79
CA LEU A 13 -9.38 -2.14 5.94
C LEU A 13 -8.71 -1.04 6.78
N GLY A 14 -9.50 -0.10 7.28
CA GLY A 14 -9.00 1.06 8.02
C GLY A 14 -8.47 2.21 7.14
N GLY A 15 -8.39 2.04 5.81
CA GLY A 15 -7.84 3.05 4.92
C GLY A 15 -8.53 4.42 5.02
N LYS A 16 -7.76 5.48 5.25
CA LYS A 16 -8.24 6.86 5.45
C LYS A 16 -8.63 7.59 4.16
N SER A 17 -9.16 6.88 3.16
CA SER A 17 -9.51 7.48 1.85
C SER A 17 -10.50 8.64 1.95
N LYS A 18 -11.50 8.53 2.83
CA LYS A 18 -12.52 9.56 3.09
C LYS A 18 -12.02 10.70 3.97
N LEU A 19 -11.14 10.39 4.94
CA LEU A 19 -10.66 11.33 5.96
C LEU A 19 -9.37 12.05 5.57
N ARG A 20 -8.64 11.57 4.55
CA ARG A 20 -7.28 12.08 4.26
C ARG A 20 -7.22 13.58 4.02
N LYS A 21 -8.26 14.19 3.43
CA LYS A 21 -8.27 15.65 3.18
C LYS A 21 -8.23 16.43 4.50
N GLU A 22 -9.03 16.00 5.47
CA GLU A 22 -9.11 16.59 6.79
C GLU A 22 -7.81 16.35 7.56
N ILE A 23 -7.31 15.11 7.57
CA ILE A 23 -6.02 14.76 8.20
C ILE A 23 -4.89 15.64 7.66
N ILE A 24 -4.76 15.75 6.34
CA ILE A 24 -3.72 16.56 5.70
C ILE A 24 -3.84 18.04 6.07
N SER A 25 -5.06 18.56 6.20
CA SER A 25 -5.28 19.96 6.58
C SER A 25 -4.86 20.30 8.01
N MET A 26 -4.75 19.29 8.88
CA MET A 26 -4.31 19.44 10.27
C MET A 26 -2.80 19.22 10.45
N MET A 27 -2.06 18.86 9.40
CA MET A 27 -0.64 18.61 9.50
C MET A 27 0.13 19.91 9.77
N PRO A 28 0.94 20.00 10.85
CA PRO A 28 1.82 21.14 11.06
C PRO A 28 2.96 21.14 10.04
N ASP A 29 3.69 22.25 9.96
CA ASP A 29 4.93 22.32 9.17
C ASP A 29 5.94 21.30 9.67
N HIS A 30 6.60 20.60 8.74
CA HIS A 30 7.55 19.54 9.05
C HIS A 30 8.55 19.36 7.91
N VAL A 31 9.72 18.80 8.25
CA VAL A 31 10.77 18.47 7.28
C VAL A 31 10.75 16.98 6.95
N CYS A 32 10.57 16.15 7.98
CA CYS A 32 10.51 14.71 7.90
C CYS A 32 9.07 14.25 8.14
N TYR A 33 8.55 13.38 7.28
CA TYR A 33 7.25 12.76 7.42
C TYR A 33 7.40 11.24 7.55
N VAL A 34 6.80 10.66 8.57
CA VAL A 34 6.93 9.22 8.87
C VAL A 34 5.57 8.60 9.05
N GLU A 35 5.29 7.51 8.33
CA GLU A 35 4.14 6.62 8.56
C GLU A 35 4.62 5.25 9.07
N PRO A 36 4.63 5.00 10.39
CA PRO A 36 5.03 3.71 10.95
C PRO A 36 4.08 2.54 10.64
N PHE A 37 2.82 2.87 10.33
CA PHE A 37 1.73 1.94 10.00
C PHE A 37 1.18 2.28 8.61
N PHE A 38 1.97 2.03 7.57
CA PHE A 38 1.68 2.55 6.24
C PHE A 38 0.38 2.01 5.62
N GLY A 39 0.14 0.71 5.74
CA GLY A 39 -1.01 0.06 5.13
C GLY A 39 -1.07 0.31 3.62
N ALA A 40 -2.09 1.02 3.18
CA ALA A 40 -2.24 1.42 1.78
C ALA A 40 -1.58 2.78 1.44
N GLY A 41 -1.23 3.62 2.42
CA GLY A 41 -0.60 4.93 2.17
C GLY A 41 -1.55 6.06 1.71
N TRP A 42 -2.83 6.01 2.08
CA TRP A 42 -3.84 7.00 1.61
C TRP A 42 -3.46 8.45 1.90
N VAL A 43 -2.85 8.71 3.06
CA VAL A 43 -2.41 10.04 3.49
C VAL A 43 -1.13 10.43 2.75
N TYR A 44 -0.09 9.59 2.79
CA TYR A 44 1.15 9.77 2.02
C TYR A 44 0.95 10.12 0.53
N PHE A 45 0.09 9.38 -0.18
CA PHE A 45 -0.21 9.65 -1.59
C PHE A 45 -1.14 10.87 -1.79
N GLY A 46 -1.85 11.29 -0.74
CA GLY A 46 -2.74 12.46 -0.78
C GLY A 46 -2.05 13.79 -0.46
N LYS A 47 -1.00 13.79 0.37
CA LYS A 47 -0.29 15.01 0.79
C LYS A 47 0.68 15.52 -0.27
N SER A 48 1.06 16.78 -0.16
CA SER A 48 2.24 17.33 -0.84
C SER A 48 3.50 16.60 -0.38
N LYS A 49 4.54 16.50 -1.22
CA LYS A 49 5.78 15.80 -0.88
C LYS A 49 6.55 16.56 0.21
N SER A 50 6.99 15.86 1.26
CA SER A 50 7.90 16.43 2.27
C SER A 50 9.36 16.27 1.83
N LYS A 51 10.28 17.01 2.47
CA LYS A 51 11.71 16.93 2.11
C LYS A 51 12.27 15.52 2.36
N ILE A 52 11.94 14.94 3.50
CA ILE A 52 12.25 13.57 3.88
C ILE A 52 10.95 12.82 4.14
N GLU A 53 10.83 11.62 3.61
CA GLU A 53 9.67 10.77 3.82
C GLU A 53 10.08 9.33 4.11
N VAL A 54 9.45 8.73 5.10
CA VAL A 54 9.69 7.36 5.55
C VAL A 54 8.34 6.65 5.64
N ILE A 55 8.27 5.47 5.04
CA ILE A 55 7.12 4.58 5.16
C ILE A 55 7.60 3.27 5.78
N ASN A 56 6.81 2.74 6.70
CA ASN A 56 7.07 1.47 7.36
C ASN A 56 5.77 0.69 7.51
N ASP A 57 5.89 -0.63 7.46
CA ASP A 57 4.84 -1.52 7.91
C ASP A 57 5.49 -2.79 8.47
N ILE A 58 4.81 -3.45 9.41
CA ILE A 58 5.28 -4.71 9.98
C ILE A 58 5.00 -5.87 9.01
N GLU A 59 3.92 -5.79 8.23
CA GLU A 59 3.56 -6.80 7.24
C GLU A 59 4.49 -6.68 6.03
N ASN A 60 5.44 -7.61 5.92
CA ASN A 60 6.56 -7.54 4.96
C ASN A 60 6.12 -7.45 3.47
N GLU A 61 4.92 -7.92 3.14
CA GLU A 61 4.35 -7.78 1.78
C GLU A 61 4.11 -6.31 1.39
N ILE A 62 3.84 -5.42 2.35
CA ILE A 62 3.62 -3.99 2.10
C ILE A 62 4.92 -3.30 1.67
N PRO A 63 6.01 -3.30 2.46
CA PRO A 63 7.30 -2.77 2.04
C PRO A 63 7.78 -3.40 0.72
N ASN A 64 7.58 -4.71 0.55
CA ASN A 64 7.92 -5.39 -0.70
C ASN A 64 7.15 -4.82 -1.92
N LEU A 65 5.83 -4.64 -1.81
CA LEU A 65 5.02 -4.05 -2.88
C LEU A 65 5.55 -2.68 -3.31
N PHE A 66 5.78 -1.78 -2.34
CA PHE A 66 6.22 -0.42 -2.65
C PHE A 66 7.68 -0.37 -3.15
N LYS A 67 8.55 -1.28 -2.67
CA LYS A 67 9.89 -1.51 -3.23
C LYS A 67 9.81 -1.92 -4.70
N ILE A 68 8.94 -2.87 -5.05
CA ILE A 68 8.78 -3.33 -6.43
C ILE A 68 8.20 -2.24 -7.33
N ILE A 69 7.22 -1.46 -6.87
CA ILE A 69 6.72 -0.29 -7.63
C ILE A 69 7.85 0.70 -7.88
N LYS A 70 8.70 0.96 -6.88
CA LYS A 70 9.81 1.91 -7.02
C LYS A 70 10.87 1.45 -8.03
N TYR A 71 11.28 0.19 -7.97
CA TYR A 71 12.41 -0.32 -8.75
C TYR A 71 12.02 -1.00 -10.06
N HIS A 72 10.82 -1.56 -10.15
CA HIS A 72 10.40 -2.45 -11.22
C HIS A 72 8.99 -2.13 -11.77
N ALA A 73 8.49 -0.89 -11.62
CA ALA A 73 7.17 -0.50 -12.15
C ALA A 73 6.90 -0.93 -13.61
N PRO A 74 7.84 -0.77 -14.58
CA PRO A 74 7.59 -1.22 -15.96
C PRO A 74 7.38 -2.74 -16.07
N GLU A 75 8.18 -3.52 -15.33
CA GLU A 75 8.09 -4.97 -15.35
C GLU A 75 6.85 -5.47 -14.60
N MET A 76 6.52 -4.84 -13.47
CA MET A 76 5.27 -5.09 -12.76
C MET A 76 4.07 -4.80 -13.66
N LYS A 77 4.04 -3.66 -14.36
CA LYS A 77 2.98 -3.32 -15.33
C LYS A 77 2.85 -4.37 -16.42
N ARG A 78 3.98 -4.87 -16.95
CA ARG A 78 4.02 -5.93 -17.95
C ARG A 78 3.41 -7.23 -17.41
N LEU A 79 3.85 -7.69 -16.25
CA LEU A 79 3.36 -8.95 -15.66
C LEU A 79 1.88 -8.88 -15.31
N LEU A 80 1.45 -7.78 -14.69
CA LEU A 80 0.06 -7.50 -14.37
C LEU A 80 -0.84 -7.48 -15.62
N SER A 81 -0.33 -7.10 -16.79
CA SER A 81 -1.13 -7.10 -18.03
C SER A 81 -1.54 -8.50 -18.51
N TYR A 82 -0.89 -9.56 -18.01
CA TYR A 82 -1.23 -10.95 -18.33
C TYR A 82 -2.15 -11.62 -17.31
N GLU A 83 -2.41 -10.95 -16.18
CA GLU A 83 -3.23 -11.49 -15.11
C GLU A 83 -4.71 -11.56 -15.51
N ILE A 84 -5.38 -12.60 -15.02
CA ILE A 84 -6.81 -12.82 -15.27
C ILE A 84 -7.58 -12.91 -13.94
N SER A 85 -8.78 -12.35 -13.93
CA SER A 85 -9.69 -12.50 -12.78
C SER A 85 -10.28 -13.91 -12.78
N GLY A 86 -10.00 -14.69 -11.74
CA GLY A 86 -10.48 -16.06 -11.65
C GLY A 86 -10.32 -16.66 -10.26
N ARG A 87 -11.31 -17.45 -9.82
CA ARG A 87 -11.30 -18.12 -8.51
C ARG A 87 -10.15 -19.13 -8.39
N SER A 88 -9.81 -19.83 -9.47
CA SER A 88 -8.69 -20.78 -9.49
C SER A 88 -7.36 -20.07 -9.24
N ILE A 89 -7.08 -18.98 -9.96
CA ILE A 89 -5.89 -18.14 -9.79
C ILE A 89 -5.81 -17.55 -8.39
N PHE A 90 -6.95 -17.05 -7.87
CA PHE A 90 -7.02 -16.55 -6.49
C PHE A 90 -6.60 -17.63 -5.47
N ASN A 91 -7.11 -18.85 -5.62
CA ASN A 91 -6.77 -19.96 -4.73
C ASN A 91 -5.31 -20.40 -4.89
N GLU A 92 -4.77 -20.40 -6.12
CA GLU A 92 -3.36 -20.68 -6.38
C GLU A 92 -2.46 -19.67 -5.65
N TYR A 93 -2.72 -18.38 -5.84
CA TYR A 93 -2.00 -17.32 -5.13
C TYR A 93 -2.16 -17.43 -3.63
N LYS A 94 -3.39 -17.66 -3.12
CA LYS A 94 -3.62 -17.79 -1.69
C LYS A 94 -2.79 -18.91 -1.06
N ASN A 95 -2.67 -20.05 -1.77
CA ASN A 95 -1.99 -21.25 -1.27
C ASN A 95 -0.50 -21.33 -1.68
N ALA A 96 0.03 -20.34 -2.40
CA ALA A 96 1.42 -20.33 -2.83
C ALA A 96 2.40 -20.22 -1.64
N THR A 97 3.47 -21.01 -1.67
CA THR A 97 4.56 -20.94 -0.70
C THR A 97 5.45 -19.72 -1.01
N LEU A 98 5.41 -18.71 -0.13
CA LEU A 98 6.08 -17.42 -0.36
C LEU A 98 7.60 -17.54 -0.55
N GLU A 99 8.24 -18.52 0.12
CA GLU A 99 9.70 -18.75 0.03
C GLU A 99 10.17 -19.15 -1.37
N HIS A 100 9.28 -19.67 -2.22
CA HIS A 100 9.59 -20.05 -3.58
C HIS A 100 9.35 -18.93 -4.60
N LEU A 101 8.88 -17.77 -4.15
CA LEU A 101 8.54 -16.64 -5.00
C LEU A 101 9.60 -15.54 -4.88
N THR A 102 9.93 -14.96 -6.03
CA THR A 102 10.71 -13.72 -6.09
C THR A 102 9.92 -12.54 -5.49
N ASP A 103 10.61 -11.48 -5.07
CA ASP A 103 9.99 -10.26 -4.54
C ASP A 103 8.89 -9.69 -5.48
N ILE A 104 9.13 -9.70 -6.79
CA ILE A 104 8.15 -9.22 -7.77
C ILE A 104 6.92 -10.14 -7.89
N GLN A 105 7.11 -11.45 -7.84
CA GLN A 105 6.00 -12.41 -7.83
C GLN A 105 5.17 -12.27 -6.55
N ARG A 106 5.83 -12.06 -5.40
CA ARG A 106 5.15 -11.78 -4.12
C ARG A 106 4.32 -10.49 -4.20
N ALA A 107 4.88 -9.40 -4.75
CA ALA A 107 4.16 -8.14 -4.91
C ALA A 107 2.93 -8.25 -5.82
N ILE A 108 3.07 -8.95 -6.97
CA ILE A 108 1.95 -9.20 -7.90
C ILE A 108 0.87 -10.04 -7.23
N ARG A 109 1.27 -11.16 -6.61
CA ARG A 109 0.39 -12.04 -5.84
C ARG A 109 -0.36 -11.28 -4.77
N PHE A 110 0.33 -10.48 -3.95
CA PHE A 110 -0.26 -9.70 -2.87
C PHE A 110 -1.28 -8.70 -3.39
N MET A 111 -0.91 -7.92 -4.41
CA MET A 111 -1.81 -6.97 -5.04
C MET A 111 -3.04 -7.65 -5.65
N TYR A 112 -2.86 -8.81 -6.30
CA TYR A 112 -3.96 -9.62 -6.84
C TYR A 112 -4.91 -10.07 -5.74
N LEU A 113 -4.40 -10.65 -4.64
CA LEU A 113 -5.23 -11.16 -3.55
C LEU A 113 -6.06 -10.05 -2.90
N ILE A 114 -5.45 -8.88 -2.66
CA ILE A 114 -6.18 -7.74 -2.10
C ILE A 114 -7.29 -7.30 -3.05
N THR A 115 -6.95 -7.03 -4.30
CA THR A 115 -7.89 -6.45 -5.27
C THR A 115 -8.99 -7.39 -5.75
N GLN A 116 -8.72 -8.71 -5.78
CA GLN A 116 -9.69 -9.75 -6.15
C GLN A 116 -10.46 -10.33 -4.97
N SER A 117 -10.26 -9.79 -3.76
CA SER A 117 -10.98 -10.27 -2.58
C SER A 117 -12.21 -9.44 -2.25
N PHE A 118 -13.19 -10.07 -1.61
CA PHE A 118 -14.33 -9.37 -1.02
C PHE A 118 -13.84 -8.34 0.01
N GLY A 119 -14.17 -7.07 -0.21
CA GLY A 119 -13.81 -5.98 0.70
C GLY A 119 -12.31 -5.67 0.81
N GLY A 120 -11.45 -6.23 -0.05
CA GLY A 120 -10.00 -6.00 0.03
C GLY A 120 -9.30 -6.75 1.17
N GLN A 121 -9.91 -7.82 1.69
CA GLN A 121 -9.41 -8.57 2.85
C GLN A 121 -8.35 -9.63 2.52
N GLY A 122 -8.19 -10.03 1.26
CA GLY A 122 -7.27 -11.10 0.83
C GLY A 122 -7.75 -12.53 1.12
N ASN A 123 -8.86 -12.70 1.86
CA ASN A 123 -9.28 -14.03 2.35
C ASN A 123 -10.26 -14.77 1.44
N HIS A 124 -11.20 -14.07 0.82
CA HIS A 124 -12.29 -14.67 0.03
C HIS A 124 -12.34 -14.02 -1.35
N TYR A 125 -12.39 -14.84 -2.40
CA TYR A 125 -12.55 -14.35 -3.78
C TYR A 125 -13.85 -13.56 -3.94
N GLY A 126 -13.75 -12.31 -4.39
CA GLY A 126 -14.86 -11.42 -4.68
C GLY A 126 -15.29 -11.52 -6.14
N TYR A 127 -16.59 -11.45 -6.39
CA TYR A 127 -17.16 -11.37 -7.73
C TYR A 127 -18.47 -10.58 -7.72
N GLY A 128 -18.86 -10.05 -8.87
CA GLY A 128 -20.15 -9.40 -9.10
C GLY A 128 -20.79 -9.92 -10.38
N THR A 129 -22.12 -9.93 -10.43
CA THR A 129 -22.90 -10.36 -11.61
C THR A 129 -23.42 -9.19 -12.44
N ASN A 130 -23.36 -7.95 -11.90
CA ASN A 130 -23.76 -6.72 -12.61
C ASN A 130 -22.59 -5.75 -12.85
N THR A 131 -21.38 -6.10 -12.42
CA THR A 131 -20.17 -5.32 -12.63
C THR A 131 -19.21 -6.10 -13.50
N LEU A 132 -18.42 -5.39 -14.31
CA LEU A 132 -17.31 -6.01 -15.01
C LEU A 132 -16.35 -6.63 -13.97
N PRO A 133 -15.78 -7.83 -14.26
CA PRO A 133 -14.66 -8.34 -13.49
C PRO A 133 -13.63 -7.23 -13.37
N SER A 134 -13.00 -7.09 -12.22
CA SER A 134 -12.33 -5.83 -11.88
C SER A 134 -11.04 -5.59 -12.67
N GLN A 135 -10.83 -6.15 -13.88
CA GLN A 135 -9.68 -6.07 -14.81
C GLN A 135 -8.97 -4.70 -14.87
N LYS A 136 -9.63 -3.61 -14.46
CA LYS A 136 -9.02 -2.36 -13.97
C LYS A 136 -8.02 -2.53 -12.80
N ILE A 137 -7.81 -3.76 -12.32
CA ILE A 137 -6.94 -4.17 -11.21
C ILE A 137 -5.52 -3.64 -11.38
N PHE A 138 -5.13 -3.40 -12.63
CA PHE A 138 -3.79 -2.97 -13.03
C PHE A 138 -3.77 -1.56 -13.62
N ASP A 139 -4.94 -0.91 -13.68
CA ASP A 139 -5.09 0.49 -14.09
C ASP A 139 -4.78 1.42 -12.90
N CYS A 140 -3.73 1.07 -12.17
CA CYS A 140 -3.09 1.97 -11.22
C CYS A 140 -1.98 2.70 -11.96
N ASN A 141 -1.83 4.00 -11.67
CA ASN A 141 -0.82 4.81 -12.33
C ASN A 141 0.56 4.52 -11.72
N LEU A 142 1.12 3.35 -12.04
CA LEU A 142 2.42 2.87 -11.55
C LEU A 142 3.54 3.85 -11.86
N ASP A 143 3.44 4.58 -12.98
CA ASP A 143 4.42 5.58 -13.39
C ASP A 143 4.41 6.78 -12.41
N GLU A 144 3.23 7.30 -12.04
CA GLU A 144 3.11 8.35 -11.02
C GLU A 144 3.50 7.86 -9.61
N LEU A 145 3.14 6.62 -9.26
CA LEU A 145 3.50 6.02 -7.97
C LEU A 145 5.02 5.84 -7.85
N GLN A 146 5.68 5.35 -8.89
CA GLN A 146 7.14 5.20 -8.95
C GLN A 146 7.85 6.54 -8.75
N GLU A 147 7.38 7.60 -9.42
CA GLU A 147 7.96 8.95 -9.27
C GLU A 147 7.69 9.51 -7.87
N ARG A 148 6.49 9.29 -7.32
CA ARG A 148 6.14 9.74 -5.96
C ARG A 148 7.05 9.13 -4.90
N LEU A 149 7.43 7.85 -5.07
CA LEU A 149 8.28 7.08 -4.14
C LEU A 149 9.79 7.34 -4.30
N LYS A 150 10.23 8.14 -5.29
CA LYS A 150 11.63 8.24 -5.69
C LYS A 150 12.62 8.58 -4.56
N ASN A 151 12.17 9.35 -3.56
CA ASN A 151 12.99 9.81 -2.42
C ASN A 151 12.36 9.40 -1.09
N THR A 152 11.80 8.20 -1.02
CA THR A 152 11.14 7.68 0.19
C THR A 152 11.92 6.51 0.74
N TYR A 153 12.23 6.56 2.04
CA TYR A 153 12.76 5.42 2.76
C TYR A 153 11.64 4.42 3.00
N ILE A 154 11.87 3.16 2.64
CA ILE A 154 10.93 2.07 2.83
C ILE A 154 11.56 1.12 3.86
N GLU A 155 10.93 1.02 5.02
CA GLU A 155 11.40 0.22 6.15
C GLU A 155 10.44 -0.94 6.43
N ASN A 156 10.93 -1.99 7.09
CA ASN A 156 10.14 -3.11 7.61
C ASN A 156 10.65 -3.46 9.00
N LEU A 157 10.26 -2.64 9.98
CA LEU A 157 10.65 -2.77 11.38
C LEU A 157 9.42 -2.64 12.28
N ASP A 158 9.58 -3.08 13.53
CA ASP A 158 8.64 -2.73 14.58
C ASP A 158 8.48 -1.20 14.69
N PHE A 159 7.25 -0.74 14.88
CA PHE A 159 6.92 0.68 14.84
C PHE A 159 7.64 1.48 15.95
N GLN A 160 7.95 0.85 17.10
CA GLN A 160 8.67 1.51 18.19
C GLN A 160 10.08 1.87 17.74
N LYS A 161 10.76 0.94 17.04
CA LYS A 161 12.11 1.19 16.48
C LYS A 161 12.09 2.29 15.42
N ILE A 162 11.02 2.39 14.63
CA ILE A 162 10.85 3.47 13.65
C ILE A 162 10.70 4.81 14.35
N ILE A 163 9.86 4.89 15.38
CA ILE A 163 9.69 6.13 16.16
C ILE A 163 11.04 6.55 16.76
N GLU A 164 11.73 5.65 17.46
CA GLU A 164 13.06 5.92 18.05
C GLU A 164 14.08 6.42 17.02
N LYS A 165 14.12 5.80 15.83
CA LYS A 165 15.08 6.14 14.78
C LYS A 165 14.88 7.54 14.22
N TYR A 166 13.62 7.98 14.05
CA TYR A 166 13.26 9.21 13.34
C TYR A 166 12.75 10.35 14.24
N ASP A 167 12.65 10.14 15.55
CA ASP A 167 12.14 11.15 16.49
C ASP A 167 13.06 12.38 16.57
N ARG A 168 12.62 13.49 15.99
CA ARG A 168 13.32 14.76 15.89
C ARG A 168 12.28 15.88 15.93
N GLU A 169 12.69 17.06 16.36
CA GLU A 169 11.79 18.25 16.45
C GLU A 169 11.09 18.60 15.12
N TYR A 170 11.71 18.22 13.99
CA TYR A 170 11.19 18.50 12.64
C TYR A 170 10.44 17.31 12.01
N THR A 171 10.20 16.24 12.76
CA THR A 171 9.52 15.04 12.29
C THR A 171 8.03 15.08 12.63
N LEU A 172 7.19 14.92 11.61
CA LEU A 172 5.78 14.63 11.78
C LEU A 172 5.55 13.12 11.64
N PHE A 173 5.05 12.50 12.69
CA PHE A 173 4.55 11.12 12.66
C PHE A 173 3.05 11.10 12.40
N PHE A 174 2.63 10.33 11.40
CA PHE A 174 1.22 9.96 11.23
C PHE A 174 1.05 8.50 11.67
N LEU A 175 0.39 8.31 12.82
CA LEU A 175 0.19 7.00 13.44
C LEU A 175 -1.25 6.53 13.18
N ASP A 176 -1.40 5.42 12.45
CA ASP A 176 -2.68 4.77 12.19
C ASP A 176 -2.60 3.27 12.54
N PRO A 177 -2.43 2.94 13.83
CA PRO A 177 -2.29 1.54 14.26
C PRO A 177 -3.61 0.78 14.09
N PRO A 178 -3.55 -0.57 14.10
CA PRO A 178 -4.75 -1.39 14.25
C PRO A 178 -5.58 -0.97 15.46
N TYR A 179 -6.89 -0.81 15.29
CA TYR A 179 -7.77 -0.40 16.37
C TYR A 179 -8.08 -1.56 17.32
N TYR A 180 -8.03 -1.26 18.61
CA TYR A 180 -8.34 -2.22 19.66
C TYR A 180 -9.77 -2.75 19.52
N GLY A 181 -9.92 -4.08 19.52
CA GLY A 181 -11.23 -4.74 19.52
C GLY A 181 -12.00 -4.73 18.19
N THR A 182 -11.41 -4.27 17.09
CA THR A 182 -12.11 -4.20 15.77
C THR A 182 -11.70 -5.28 14.76
N ALA A 183 -10.97 -6.31 15.21
CA ALA A 183 -10.53 -7.52 14.49
C ALA A 183 -9.42 -7.36 13.41
N GLY A 184 -8.53 -8.36 13.35
CA GLY A 184 -7.88 -8.81 12.11
C GLY A 184 -6.35 -8.94 12.07
N TYR A 185 -5.61 -8.35 13.00
CA TYR A 185 -4.15 -8.50 13.06
C TYR A 185 -3.81 -9.31 14.31
N GLU A 186 -3.53 -10.60 14.14
CA GLU A 186 -2.88 -11.38 15.20
C GLU A 186 -1.47 -10.80 15.35
N ALA A 187 -1.17 -10.28 16.54
CA ALA A 187 0.14 -9.76 16.91
C ALA A 187 1.16 -10.90 17.02
#